data_AF-A0A147KGH6-F1
#
_entry.id   AF-A0A147KGH6-F1
#
_cell.length_a   1.000
_cell.length_b   1.000
_cell.length_c   1.000
_cell.angle_alpha   90.00
_cell.angle_beta   90.00
_cell.angle_gamma   90.00
#
_symmetry.space_group_name_H-M   'P 1'
#
loop_
_entity.id
_entity.type
_entity.pdbx_description
1 polymer ?
#
loop_
_entity_poly.entity_id
_entity_poly.type
_entity_poly.pdbx_seq_one_letter_code
_entity_poly.pdbx_strand_id
1 'polypeptide(L)'
;MTFKMTWALVAEHADEWTGDSYRQATMILKERVDAAVSASGMNAEAQAHWRETFLGPLRESLFTEGRSAVEAGRDWSKAAGPLLVALTPTS
;
A
#
# COMPACT_ATOMS: atom_id res chain seq x y z
N MET A 1 12.10 -13.73 -4.94
CA MET A 1 11.77 -12.88 -6.10
C MET A 1 11.63 -11.47 -5.59
N THR A 2 12.41 -10.55 -6.12
CA THR A 2 12.33 -9.14 -5.74
C THR A 2 11.20 -8.48 -6.51
N PHE A 3 10.57 -7.47 -5.91
CA PHE A 3 9.57 -6.64 -6.56
C PHE A 3 9.66 -5.21 -6.02
N LYS A 4 9.17 -4.27 -6.82
CA LYS A 4 8.97 -2.88 -6.41
C LYS A 4 7.51 -2.69 -6.01
N MET A 5 7.29 -2.03 -4.88
CA MET A 5 6.01 -1.50 -4.45
C MET A 5 6.06 0.02 -4.58
N THR A 6 5.09 0.60 -5.27
CA THR A 6 4.87 2.06 -5.30
C THR A 6 3.50 2.36 -4.73
N TRP A 7 3.35 3.44 -3.99
CA TRP A 7 2.04 3.90 -3.53
C TRP A 7 1.90 5.41 -3.67
N ALA A 8 0.66 5.84 -3.85
CA ALA A 8 0.29 7.25 -3.92
C ALA A 8 -0.93 7.50 -3.03
N LEU A 9 -0.81 8.50 -2.16
CA LEU A 9 -1.92 9.14 -1.47
C LEU A 9 -2.29 10.40 -2.27
N VAL A 10 -3.51 10.44 -2.79
CA VAL A 10 -3.98 11.52 -3.67
C VAL A 10 -3.75 12.88 -2.99
N ALA A 11 -3.15 13.81 -3.75
CA ALA A 11 -2.83 15.18 -3.36
C ALA A 11 -1.79 15.37 -2.24
N GLU A 12 -1.14 14.30 -1.78
CA GLU A 12 -0.21 14.35 -0.64
C GLU A 12 1.19 13.84 -1.04
N HIS A 13 1.30 12.53 -1.26
CA HIS A 13 2.60 11.84 -1.21
C HIS A 13 2.61 10.62 -2.12
N ALA A 14 3.70 10.44 -2.86
CA ALA A 14 3.99 9.22 -3.58
C ALA A 14 5.39 8.72 -3.17
N ASP A 15 5.52 7.41 -3.00
CA ASP A 15 6.73 6.81 -2.46
C ASP A 15 6.86 5.36 -2.94
N GLU A 16 8.03 4.77 -2.72
CA GLU A 16 8.35 3.44 -3.19
C GLU A 16 9.19 2.63 -2.20
N TRP A 17 9.12 1.31 -2.37
CA TRP A 17 9.92 0.33 -1.65
C TRP A 17 10.28 -0.82 -2.58
N THR A 18 11.50 -1.35 -2.47
CA THR A 18 11.94 -2.52 -3.24
C THR A 18 12.48 -3.58 -2.30
N GLY A 19 12.11 -4.83 -2.53
CA GLY A 19 12.58 -5.98 -1.76
C GLY A 19 11.85 -7.26 -2.14
N ASP A 20 12.04 -8.32 -1.36
CA ASP A 20 11.49 -9.66 -1.64
C ASP A 20 10.48 -10.14 -0.59
N SER A 21 10.20 -9.32 0.43
CA SER A 21 9.34 -9.65 1.56
C SER A 21 8.01 -8.88 1.51
N TYR A 22 6.92 -9.58 1.18
CA TYR A 22 5.56 -9.02 1.26
C TYR A 22 5.17 -8.54 2.65
N ARG A 23 5.68 -9.20 3.69
CA ARG A 23 5.49 -8.76 5.08
C ARG A 23 6.12 -7.40 5.30
N GLN A 24 7.34 -7.20 4.83
CA GLN A 24 8.04 -5.92 4.94
C GLN A 24 7.37 -4.84 4.09
N ALA A 25 7.00 -5.15 2.85
CA ALA A 25 6.23 -4.24 1.97
C ALA A 25 4.96 -3.74 2.67
N THR A 26 4.17 -4.66 3.23
CA THR A 26 2.91 -4.35 3.92
C THR A 26 3.14 -3.50 5.18
N MET A 27 4.22 -3.75 5.92
CA MET A 27 4.59 -2.97 7.11
C MET A 27 4.97 -1.54 6.72
N ILE A 28 5.81 -1.37 5.71
CA ILE A 28 6.26 -0.06 5.24
C ILE A 28 5.09 0.75 4.68
N LEU A 29 4.24 0.12 3.87
CA LEU A 29 3.02 0.76 3.38
C LEU A 29 2.18 1.27 4.55
N LYS A 30 1.92 0.41 5.55
CA LYS A 30 1.14 0.78 6.73
C LYS A 30 1.77 1.96 7.48
N GLU A 31 3.06 1.86 7.80
CA GLU A 31 3.76 2.88 8.58
C GLU A 31 3.78 4.25 7.89
N ARG A 32 4.11 4.27 6.60
CA ARG A 32 4.21 5.50 5.82
C ARG A 32 2.86 6.17 5.61
N VAL A 33 1.84 5.37 5.27
CA VAL A 33 0.48 5.87 5.11
C VAL A 33 -0.11 6.33 6.44
N ASP A 34 0.09 5.59 7.52
CA ASP A 34 -0.39 6.00 8.85
C ASP A 34 0.24 7.31 9.30
N ALA A 35 1.54 7.52 9.03
CA ALA A 35 2.21 8.79 9.31
C ALA A 35 1.57 9.96 8.55
N ALA A 36 1.29 9.79 7.26
CA ALA A 36 0.62 10.81 6.44
C ALA A 36 -0.80 11.11 6.95
N VAL A 37 -1.59 10.07 7.23
CA VAL A 37 -2.96 10.20 7.75
C VAL A 37 -2.97 10.88 9.12
N SER A 38 -2.02 10.58 10.00
CA SER A 38 -1.90 11.24 11.29
C SER A 38 -1.45 12.71 11.18
N ALA A 39 -0.77 13.10 10.11
CA ALA A 39 -0.38 14.49 9.84
C ALA A 39 -1.47 15.32 9.12
N SER A 40 -2.49 14.68 8.56
CA SER A 40 -3.53 15.31 7.70
C SER A 40 -4.50 16.28 8.39
N GLY A 41 -4.37 16.49 9.70
CA GLY A 41 -5.31 17.30 10.49
C GLY A 41 -6.67 16.65 10.77
N MET A 42 -6.89 15.41 10.31
CA MET A 42 -8.07 14.60 10.65
C MET A 42 -8.15 14.31 12.14
N ASN A 43 -9.36 14.29 12.70
CA ASN A 43 -9.60 13.81 14.06
C ASN A 43 -9.43 12.28 14.18
N ALA A 44 -9.37 11.77 15.40
CA ALA A 44 -9.09 10.35 15.64
C ALA A 44 -10.12 9.39 15.01
N GLU A 45 -11.40 9.76 15.02
CA GLU A 45 -12.49 8.96 14.42
C GLU A 45 -12.34 8.88 12.90
N ALA A 46 -12.09 10.02 12.24
CA ALA A 46 -11.84 10.07 10.81
C ALA A 46 -10.58 9.28 10.41
N GLN A 47 -9.51 9.36 11.21
CA GLN A 47 -8.31 8.55 10.97
C GLN A 47 -8.58 7.05 11.13
N ALA A 48 -9.35 6.64 12.14
CA ALA A 48 -9.73 5.24 12.34
C ALA A 48 -10.57 4.73 11.15
N HIS A 49 -11.61 5.48 10.79
CA HIS A 49 -12.46 5.16 9.64
C HIS A 49 -11.67 5.09 8.34
N TRP A 50 -10.71 6.00 8.12
CA TRP A 50 -9.84 5.99 6.95
C TRP A 50 -9.01 4.70 6.86
N ARG A 51 -8.41 4.27 7.98
CA ARG A 51 -7.61 3.04 8.05
C ARG A 51 -8.44 1.80 7.75
N GLU A 52 -9.63 1.72 8.32
CA GLU A 52 -10.55 0.59 8.11
C GLU A 52 -11.09 0.54 6.68
N THR A 53 -11.42 1.70 6.11
CA THR A 53 -12.10 1.78 4.81
C THR A 53 -11.13 1.66 3.63
N PHE A 54 -9.93 2.23 3.73
CA PHE A 54 -9.00 2.32 2.60
C PHE A 54 -7.77 1.44 2.78
N LEU A 55 -7.05 1.58 3.91
CA LEU A 55 -5.78 0.88 4.11
C LEU A 55 -5.93 -0.61 4.39
N GLY A 56 -6.93 -1.01 5.19
CA GLY A 56 -7.20 -2.41 5.53
C GLY A 56 -7.40 -3.28 4.29
N PRO A 57 -8.40 -2.98 3.43
CA PRO A 57 -8.68 -3.77 2.23
C PRO A 57 -7.51 -3.80 1.24
N LEU A 58 -6.76 -2.71 1.12
CA LEU A 58 -5.57 -2.67 0.27
C LEU A 58 -4.47 -3.60 0.77
N ARG A 59 -4.21 -3.61 2.08
CA ARG A 59 -3.21 -4.50 2.68
C ARG A 59 -3.58 -5.97 2.54
N GLU A 60 -4.86 -6.30 2.72
CA GLU A 60 -5.36 -7.67 2.52
C GLU A 60 -5.19 -8.12 1.06
N SER A 61 -5.60 -7.27 0.11
CA SER A 61 -5.49 -7.58 -1.32
C SER A 61 -4.04 -7.62 -1.81
N LEU A 62 -3.16 -6.80 -1.26
CA LEU A 62 -1.73 -6.86 -1.52
C LEU A 62 -1.14 -8.21 -1.07
N PHE A 63 -1.55 -8.72 0.09
CA PHE A 63 -1.04 -9.99 0.62
C PHE A 63 -1.57 -11.23 -0.12
N THR A 64 -2.70 -11.09 -0.81
CA THR A 64 -3.38 -12.18 -1.53
C THR A 64 -3.18 -12.06 -3.05
N GLU A 65 -3.92 -11.15 -3.69
CA GLU A 65 -3.89 -10.93 -5.14
C GLU A 65 -2.55 -10.38 -5.62
N GLY A 66 -2.01 -9.37 -4.92
CA GLY A 66 -0.74 -8.73 -5.28
C GLY A 66 0.44 -9.71 -5.23
N ARG A 67 0.51 -10.49 -4.15
CA ARG A 67 1.47 -11.58 -4.01
C ARG A 67 1.36 -12.60 -5.13
N SER A 68 0.14 -13.07 -5.42
CA SER A 68 -0.09 -14.07 -6.47
C SER A 68 0.31 -13.56 -7.85
N ALA A 69 0.08 -12.27 -8.14
CA ALA A 69 0.46 -11.65 -9.39
C ALA A 69 1.99 -11.56 -9.54
N VAL A 70 2.68 -11.08 -8.50
CA VAL A 70 4.14 -10.96 -8.54
C VAL A 70 4.81 -12.33 -8.62
N GLU A 71 4.36 -13.33 -7.85
CA GLU A 71 4.87 -14.71 -7.94
C GLU A 71 4.67 -15.32 -9.35
N ALA A 72 3.66 -14.85 -10.09
CA ALA A 72 3.41 -15.23 -11.48
C ALA A 72 4.15 -14.34 -12.51
N GLY A 73 5.02 -13.42 -12.07
CA GLY A 73 5.74 -12.51 -12.96
C GLY A 73 4.86 -11.43 -13.60
N ARG A 74 3.74 -11.08 -12.97
CA ARG A 74 2.81 -10.05 -13.46
C ARG A 74 2.76 -8.84 -12.55
N ASP A 75 2.53 -7.68 -13.16
CA ASP A 75 2.20 -6.47 -12.44
C ASP A 75 0.84 -6.60 -11.74
N TRP A 76 0.68 -5.83 -10.66
CA TRP A 76 -0.58 -5.69 -9.96
C TRP A 76 -0.76 -4.26 -9.48
N SER A 77 -1.99 -3.78 -9.47
CA SER A 77 -2.33 -2.49 -8.88
C SER A 77 -3.74 -2.51 -8.32
N LYS A 78 -3.96 -1.78 -7.24
CA LYS A 78 -5.29 -1.58 -6.66
C LYS A 78 -5.42 -0.21 -6.03
N ALA A 79 -6.59 0.37 -6.18
CA ALA A 79 -6.98 1.61 -5.53
C ALA A 79 -8.07 1.33 -4.48
N ALA A 80 -8.02 2.06 -3.38
CA ALA A 80 -9.12 2.19 -2.43
C ALA A 80 -9.23 3.67 -2.01
N GLY A 81 -10.24 4.35 -2.55
CA GLY A 81 -10.46 5.77 -2.34
C GLY A 81 -9.21 6.60 -2.70
N PRO A 82 -8.62 7.34 -1.75
CA PRO A 82 -7.47 8.21 -2.00
C PRO A 82 -6.12 7.48 -2.04
N LEU A 83 -6.08 6.16 -1.84
CA LEU A 83 -4.84 5.38 -1.84
C LEU A 83 -4.76 4.46 -3.07
N LEU A 84 -3.67 4.56 -3.81
CA LEU A 84 -3.30 3.65 -4.91
C LEU A 84 -2.02 2.92 -4.54
N VAL A 85 -1.96 1.62 -4.78
CA VAL A 85 -0.76 0.80 -4.59
C VAL A 85 -0.53 -0.04 -5.85
N ALA A 86 0.72 -0.13 -6.29
CA ALA A 86 1.14 -1.00 -7.38
C ALA A 86 2.36 -1.84 -6.97
N LEU A 87 2.40 -3.07 -7.49
CA LEU A 87 3.52 -4.00 -7.41
C LEU A 87 4.01 -4.33 -8.82
N THR A 88 5.32 -4.28 -8.99
CA THR A 88 6.00 -4.62 -10.24
C THR A 88 7.10 -5.62 -9.94
N PRO A 89 7.03 -6.86 -10.47
CA PRO A 89 8.15 -7.79 -10.51
C PRO A 89 9.45 -7.12 -10.97
N THR A 90 10.55 -7.35 -10.25
CA THR A 90 11.87 -6.92 -10.70
C THR A 90 12.70 -8.15 -11.01
N SER A 91 13.39 -8.12 -12.15
CA SER A 91 14.27 -9.18 -12.64
C SER A 91 15.47 -9.42 -11.74
#